data_AF-A0A544U8C4-F1
#
_entry.id   AF-A0A544U8C4-F1
#
_cell.length_a   1.000
_cell.length_b   1.000
_cell.length_c   1.000
_cell.angle_alpha   90.00
_cell.angle_beta   90.00
_cell.angle_gamma   90.00
#
_symmetry.space_group_name_H-M   'P 1'
#
loop_
_entity.id
_entity.type
_entity.pdbx_description
1 polymer ?
#
loop_
_entity_poly.entity_id
_entity_poly.type
_entity_poly.pdbx_seq_one_letter_code
_entity_poly.pdbx_strand_id
1 'polypeptide(L)' 'MLDTKSANSDLYIVANVDENGNVINFPMGGGSSTKASVKAHDTLTKAKRSQRFFKGSVIVKATAFEIVEG' A
#
# COMPACT_ATOMS: atom_id res chain seq x y z
N MET A 1 22.75 19.79 -11.12
CA MET A 1 22.40 18.51 -10.48
C MET A 1 21.32 18.85 -9.47
N LEU A 2 20.06 18.54 -9.78
CA LEU A 2 18.93 18.89 -8.91
C LEU A 2 18.86 17.85 -7.79
N ASP A 3 19.23 18.24 -6.59
CA ASP A 3 18.97 17.48 -5.37
C ASP A 3 17.46 17.46 -5.13
N THR A 4 16.77 16.49 -5.73
CA THR A 4 15.37 16.22 -5.46
C THR A 4 15.28 15.56 -4.09
N LYS A 5 15.41 16.35 -3.03
CA LYS A 5 15.01 15.95 -1.69
C LYS A 5 13.54 15.58 -1.78
N SER A 6 13.25 14.27 -1.84
CA SER A 6 11.90 13.73 -1.95
C SER A 6 11.04 14.41 -0.89
N ALA A 7 10.10 15.24 -1.35
CA ALA A 7 9.12 15.87 -0.49
C ALA A 7 8.26 14.74 0.07
N ASN A 8 8.57 14.30 1.31
CA ASN A 8 7.82 13.32 2.12
C ASN A 8 6.70 12.61 1.34
N SER A 9 7.09 11.70 0.45
CA SER A 9 6.13 10.96 -0.36
C SER A 9 5.55 9.87 0.53
N ASP A 10 4.54 10.22 1.30
CA ASP A 10 3.79 9.28 2.11
C ASP A 10 3.34 8.10 1.24
N LEU A 11 3.66 6.89 1.68
CA LEU A 11 3.25 5.68 0.99
C LEU A 11 2.05 5.07 1.72
N TYR A 12 0.93 5.04 1.03
CA TYR A 12 -0.33 4.47 1.50
C TYR A 12 -0.57 3.11 0.88
N ILE A 13 -0.88 2.11 1.70
CA ILE A 13 -1.08 0.73 1.28
C ILE A 13 -2.48 0.29 1.70
N VAL A 14 -3.15 -0.52 0.89
CA VAL A 14 -4.39 -1.18 1.30
C VAL A 14 -4.03 -2.46 2.04
N ALA A 15 -4.57 -2.64 3.24
CA ALA A 15 -4.29 -3.79 4.11
C ALA A 15 -5.58 -4.40 4.65
N ASN A 16 -5.60 -5.71 4.83
CA ASN A 16 -6.65 -6.39 5.58
C ASN A 16 -6.26 -6.42 7.06
N VAL A 17 -7.25 -6.19 7.92
CA VAL A 17 -7.07 -6.19 9.37
C VAL A 17 -7.97 -7.22 10.04
N ASP A 18 -7.54 -7.74 11.19
CA ASP A 18 -8.40 -8.51 12.08
C ASP A 18 -9.35 -7.59 12.87
N GLU A 19 -10.18 -8.19 13.72
CA GLU A 19 -11.13 -7.48 14.58
C GLU A 19 -10.45 -6.55 15.61
N ASN A 20 -9.17 -6.78 15.89
CA ASN A 20 -8.35 -5.98 16.81
C ASN A 20 -7.62 -4.83 16.10
N GLY A 21 -7.75 -4.72 14.77
CA GLY A 21 -7.09 -3.70 13.95
C GLY A 21 -5.66 -4.05 13.55
N ASN A 22 -5.21 -5.28 13.76
CA ASN A 22 -3.88 -5.72 13.35
C ASN A 22 -3.87 -6.06 11.87
N VAL A 23 -2.83 -5.62 11.14
CA VAL A 23 -2.65 -5.98 9.74
C VAL A 23 -2.32 -7.47 9.61
N ILE A 24 -3.17 -8.23 8.93
CA ILE A 24 -3.01 -9.67 8.74
C ILE A 24 -2.42 -10.03 7.38
N ASN A 25 -2.74 -9.27 6.34
CA ASN A 25 -2.18 -9.42 5.00
C ASN A 25 -2.49 -8.20 4.13
N PHE A 26 -1.94 -8.19 2.90
CA PHE A 26 -2.15 -7.14 1.93
C PHE A 26 -2.91 -7.69 0.71
N PRO A 27 -4.09 -7.15 0.36
CA PRO A 27 -4.76 -7.55 -0.86
C PRO A 27 -3.87 -7.29 -2.08
N MET A 28 -3.63 -8.36 -2.83
CA MET A 28 -2.90 -8.28 -4.08
C MET A 28 -3.89 -8.13 -5.24
N GLY A 29 -3.51 -7.30 -6.21
CA GLY A 29 -4.25 -7.16 -7.45
C GLY A 29 -3.35 -7.49 -8.64
N GLY A 30 -3.96 -8.03 -9.70
CA GLY A 30 -3.32 -8.28 -10.99
C GLY A 30 -4.38 -8.63 -12.03
N GLY A 31 -4.23 -8.14 -13.26
CA GLY A 31 -4.99 -8.66 -14.38
C GLY A 31 -4.49 -10.05 -14.79
N SER A 32 -5.22 -10.72 -15.69
CA SER A 32 -4.93 -12.07 -16.21
C SER A 32 -3.47 -12.28 -16.69
N SER A 33 -2.76 -11.21 -17.03
CA SER A 33 -1.41 -11.25 -17.61
C SER A 33 -0.34 -10.59 -16.74
N THR A 34 -0.64 -10.21 -15.50
CA THR A 34 0.32 -9.51 -14.62
C THR A 34 0.50 -10.25 -13.31
N LYS A 35 1.74 -10.25 -12.78
CA LYS A 35 2.02 -10.81 -11.46
C LYS A 35 1.22 -10.07 -10.39
N ALA A 36 0.68 -10.82 -9.43
CA ALA A 36 -0.01 -10.25 -8.28
C ALA A 36 0.96 -9.36 -7.48
N SER A 37 0.55 -8.13 -7.19
CA SER A 37 1.36 -7.17 -6.44
C SER A 37 0.53 -6.45 -5.39
N VAL A 38 1.17 -6.08 -4.28
CA VAL A 38 0.59 -5.20 -3.26
C VAL A 38 0.33 -3.83 -3.89
N LYS A 39 -0.86 -3.27 -3.63
CA LYS A 39 -1.22 -1.94 -4.11
C LYS A 39 -0.74 -0.86 -3.15
N ALA A 40 0.30 -0.15 -3.56
CA ALA A 40 0.84 1.01 -2.86
C ALA A 40 0.57 2.31 -3.65
N HIS A 41 0.36 3.40 -2.92
CA HIS A 41 -0.09 4.68 -3.48
C HIS A 41 0.63 5.86 -2.82
N ASP A 42 1.01 6.84 -3.63
CA ASP A 42 1.64 8.09 -3.21
C ASP A 42 0.70 9.08 -2.50
N THR A 43 -0.61 8.84 -2.56
CA THR A 43 -1.64 9.78 -2.12
C THR A 43 -2.84 9.06 -1.53
N LEU A 44 -3.39 9.61 -0.45
CA LEU A 44 -4.57 9.06 0.23
C LEU A 44 -5.78 8.93 -0.71
N THR A 45 -5.96 9.88 -1.64
CA THR A 45 -7.07 9.86 -2.61
C THR A 45 -6.98 8.68 -3.58
N LYS A 46 -5.77 8.29 -4.02
CA LYS A 46 -5.58 7.08 -4.85
C LYS A 46 -5.82 5.82 -4.03
N ALA A 47 -5.33 5.78 -2.79
CA ALA A 47 -5.58 4.66 -1.87
C ALA A 47 -7.08 4.45 -1.60
N LYS A 48 -7.84 5.52 -1.32
CA LYS A 48 -9.31 5.46 -1.13
C LYS A 48 -10.04 4.91 -2.36
N ARG A 49 -9.61 5.26 -3.57
CA ARG A 49 -10.18 4.70 -4.80
C ARG A 49 -9.91 3.20 -4.92
N SER A 50 -8.70 2.77 -4.57
CA SER A 50 -8.30 1.36 -4.58
C SER A 50 -9.05 0.53 -3.53
N GLN A 51 -9.18 1.05 -2.30
CA GLN A 51 -9.87 0.40 -1.18
C GLN A 51 -11.32 0.01 -1.51
N ARG A 52 -12.02 0.77 -2.37
CA ARG A 52 -13.40 0.45 -2.80
C ARG A 52 -13.54 -0.94 -3.45
N PHE A 53 -12.46 -1.47 -4.01
CA PHE A 53 -12.43 -2.79 -4.64
C PHE A 53 -12.12 -3.93 -3.65
N PHE A 54 -11.72 -3.61 -2.42
CA PHE A 54 -11.33 -4.58 -1.39
C PHE A 54 -12.19 -4.38 -0.14
N LYS A 55 -13.30 -5.13 -0.06
CA LYS A 55 -14.25 -5.04 1.07
C LYS A 55 -13.58 -5.50 2.37
N GLY A 56 -13.75 -4.73 3.44
CA GLY A 56 -13.17 -5.02 4.75
C GLY A 56 -11.71 -4.61 4.92
N SER A 57 -11.07 -4.08 3.87
CA SER A 57 -9.71 -3.56 3.97
C SER A 57 -9.67 -2.13 4.49
N VAL A 58 -8.56 -1.74 5.11
CA VAL A 58 -8.25 -0.39 5.56
C VAL A 58 -7.05 0.18 4.80
N ILE A 59 -6.84 1.48 4.92
CA ILE A 59 -5.64 2.15 4.39
C ILE A 59 -4.65 2.32 5.53
N VAL A 60 -3.43 1.82 5.33
CA VAL A 60 -2.32 2.00 6.26
C VAL A 60 -1.26 2.91 5.63
N LYS A 61 -0.58 3.69 6.47
CA LYS A 61 0.58 4.49 6.06
C LYS A 61 1.84 3.69 6.39
N ALA A 62 2.70 3.49 5.40
CA ALA A 62 3.99 2.88 5.66
C ALA A 62 4.90 3.87 6.39
N THR A 63 5.41 3.44 7.55
CA THR A 63 6.24 4.26 8.43
C THR A 63 7.70 3.80 8.45
N ALA A 64 7.96 2.52 8.16
CA ALA A 64 9.29 1.93 8.09
C ALA A 64 9.33 0.81 7.06
N PHE A 65 10.48 0.66 6.41
CA PHE A 65 10.84 -0.47 5.57
C PHE A 65 12.25 -0.89 5.91
N GLU A 66 12.48 -2.19 6.00
CA GLU A 66 13.82 -2.76 6.06
C GLU A 66 14.22 -3.32 4.70
N ILE A 67 15.49 -3.16 4.34
CA ILE A 67 16.03 -3.81 3.16
C ILE A 67 16.42 -5.22 3.59
N VAL A 68 15.79 -6.22 2.98
CA VAL A 68 16.19 -7.62 3.11
C VAL A 68 16.97 -7.97 1.85
N GLU A 69 18.23 -8.37 2.00
CA GLU A 69 19.03 -8.86 0.86
C GLU A 69 18.36 -10.10 0.27
N GLY A 70 18.32 -10.17 -1.07
CA GLY A 70 17.66 -11.23 -1.83
C GLY A 70 18.65 -12.20 -2.46
#